data_AF-A0A1X4NKA6-F1
#
_entry.id   AF-A0A1X4NKA6-F1
#
_cell.length_a   1.000
_cell.length_b   1.000
_cell.length_c   1.000
_cell.angle_alpha   90.00
_cell.angle_beta   90.00
_cell.angle_gamma   90.00
#
_symmetry.space_group_name_H-M   'P 1'
#
loop_
_entity.id
_entity.type
_entity.pdbx_description
1 polymer ?
#
loop_
_entity_poly.entity_id
_entity_poly.type
_entity_poly.pdbx_seq_one_letter_code
_entity_poly.pdbx_strand_id
1 'polypeptide(L)'
;MRLALLIFALIAAPAFARDVPPDEPTYEKPTFERPTTPETPETPETPETPETPETPEKPDEPREPRIATNISPKPAPASCPKVKCVTDENGKRRAMFTADVQPDMYYLGRNFCATAPKDVEVTACCLAKEDDTYQILYNVQVSKKAHWKAKQFCTCVLELD
;
A
#
# COMPACT_ATOMS: atom_id res chain seq x y z
N MET A 1 -35.20 63.36 24.05
CA MET A 1 -33.84 63.24 23.47
C MET A 1 -32.99 62.50 24.50
N ARG A 2 -32.86 61.17 24.43
CA ARG A 2 -31.83 60.41 23.69
C ARG A 2 -30.39 60.81 24.03
N LEU A 3 -29.65 59.83 24.55
CA LEU A 3 -28.19 59.64 24.48
C LEU A 3 -27.33 60.63 25.29
N ALA A 4 -26.22 60.25 25.95
CA ALA A 4 -25.45 59.01 25.88
C ALA A 4 -24.60 58.85 27.15
N LEU A 5 -24.43 57.60 27.55
CA LEU A 5 -23.49 57.10 28.55
C LEU A 5 -22.04 57.46 28.18
N LEU A 6 -21.30 58.06 29.13
CA LEU A 6 -19.84 58.19 29.06
C LEU A 6 -19.19 57.19 30.02
N ILE A 7 -19.12 55.97 29.49
CA ILE A 7 -18.05 54.95 29.55
C ILE A 7 -16.97 55.16 30.63
N PHE A 8 -17.03 54.29 31.65
CA PHE A 8 -15.95 53.96 32.58
C PHE A 8 -14.73 53.45 31.80
N ALA A 9 -13.60 54.16 31.88
CA ALA A 9 -12.31 53.68 31.41
C ALA A 9 -11.72 52.67 32.41
N LEU A 10 -12.09 51.39 32.27
CA LEU A 10 -11.41 50.27 32.91
C LEU A 10 -10.15 49.95 32.10
N ILE A 11 -9.00 50.41 32.62
CA ILE A 11 -7.68 50.08 32.12
C ILE A 11 -7.34 48.66 32.60
N ALA A 12 -7.87 47.64 31.90
CA ALA A 12 -7.36 46.28 32.03
C ALA A 12 -6.32 46.10 30.91
N ALA A 13 -5.05 46.25 31.24
CA ALA A 13 -3.97 45.83 30.36
C ALA A 13 -4.10 44.31 30.15
N PRO A 14 -4.21 43.79 28.91
CA PRO A 14 -3.94 42.39 28.70
C PRO A 14 -2.44 42.22 28.94
N ALA A 15 -2.09 41.37 29.90
CA ALA A 15 -0.78 40.77 29.96
C ALA A 15 -0.56 40.10 28.60
N PHE A 16 0.24 40.73 27.74
CA PHE A 16 0.80 40.07 26.57
C PHE A 16 1.67 38.93 27.11
N ALA A 17 1.08 37.75 27.24
CA ALA A 17 1.83 36.51 27.16
C ALA A 17 2.66 36.63 25.89
N ARG A 18 3.98 36.66 26.05
CA ARG A 18 4.88 36.47 24.92
C ARG A 18 4.59 35.07 24.42
N ASP A 19 3.78 34.95 23.39
CA ASP A 19 3.70 33.75 22.58
C ASP A 19 5.12 33.51 22.05
N VAL A 20 5.83 32.59 22.71
CA VAL A 20 7.01 31.98 22.12
C VAL A 20 6.51 31.36 20.83
N PRO A 21 6.99 31.79 19.65
CA PRO A 21 6.55 31.20 18.40
C PRO A 21 6.82 29.70 18.48
N PRO A 22 5.87 28.84 18.08
CA PRO A 22 6.09 27.41 18.10
C PRO A 22 7.34 27.12 17.28
N ASP A 23 8.31 26.41 17.87
CA ASP A 23 9.53 26.01 17.17
C ASP A 23 9.14 25.41 15.81
N GLU A 24 9.49 26.13 14.74
CA GLU A 24 9.22 25.66 13.39
C GLU A 24 9.92 24.31 13.22
N PRO A 25 9.23 23.28 12.69
CA PRO A 25 9.88 22.00 12.43
C PRO A 25 11.00 22.23 11.41
N THR A 26 12.24 22.15 11.87
CA THR A 26 13.42 22.28 11.02
C THR A 26 13.59 21.02 10.19
N TYR A 27 13.65 21.19 8.87
CA TYR A 27 13.93 20.12 7.93
C TYR A 27 15.43 19.79 7.95
N GLU A 28 15.79 18.64 8.51
CA GLU A 28 17.10 18.06 8.26
C GLU A 28 17.14 17.47 6.84
N LYS A 29 18.06 17.99 6.04
CA LYS A 29 18.38 17.43 4.72
C LYS A 29 18.88 16.00 4.91
N PRO A 30 18.28 14.98 4.28
CA PRO A 30 18.76 13.62 4.41
C PRO A 30 20.17 13.51 3.83
N THR A 31 21.13 13.18 4.69
CA THR A 31 22.47 12.78 4.30
C THR A 31 22.39 11.34 3.80
N PHE A 32 22.54 11.16 2.49
CA PHE A 32 22.77 9.85 1.92
C PHE A 32 24.26 9.52 2.10
N GLU A 33 24.55 8.57 2.97
CA GLU A 33 25.85 7.90 2.94
C GLU A 33 25.94 7.09 1.65
N ARG A 34 27.07 7.24 0.96
CA ARG A 34 27.37 6.43 -0.22
C ARG A 34 27.45 4.98 0.25
N PRO A 35 26.77 4.03 -0.41
CA PRO A 35 26.91 2.61 -0.07
C PRO A 35 28.39 2.26 -0.10
N THR A 36 28.90 1.68 0.97
CA THR A 36 30.22 1.06 0.95
C THR A 36 30.19 -0.10 -0.04
N THR A 37 31.29 -0.29 -0.75
CA THR A 37 31.45 -1.44 -1.65
C THR A 37 31.28 -2.71 -0.83
N PRO A 38 30.35 -3.62 -1.18
CA PRO A 38 30.24 -4.90 -0.49
C PRO A 38 31.56 -5.65 -0.60
N GLU A 39 31.97 -6.32 0.47
CA GLU A 39 33.10 -7.25 0.39
C GLU A 39 32.74 -8.40 -0.55
N THR A 40 33.75 -8.89 -1.26
CA THR A 40 33.59 -10.04 -2.15
C THR A 40 33.23 -11.26 -1.30
N PRO A 41 32.10 -11.94 -1.54
CA PRO A 41 31.76 -13.13 -0.79
C PRO A 41 32.80 -14.22 -1.02
N GLU A 42 33.13 -14.96 0.03
CA GLU A 42 34.03 -16.10 -0.06
C GLU A 42 33.46 -17.18 -1.00
N THR A 43 34.36 -17.89 -1.66
CA THR A 43 33.99 -18.99 -2.55
C THR A 43 33.37 -20.11 -1.71
N PRO A 44 32.12 -20.54 -1.98
CA PRO A 44 31.52 -21.63 -1.24
C PRO A 44 32.32 -22.92 -1.44
N GLU A 45 32.40 -23.73 -0.37
CA GLU A 45 33.05 -25.03 -0.42
C GLU A 45 32.36 -25.96 -1.42
N THR A 46 33.12 -26.92 -1.94
CA THR A 46 32.59 -27.90 -2.89
C THR A 46 31.71 -28.88 -2.13
N PRO A 47 30.44 -29.08 -2.53
CA PRO A 47 29.57 -30.04 -1.88
C PRO A 47 30.14 -31.46 -1.97
N GLU A 48 30.03 -32.23 -0.91
CA GLU A 48 30.34 -33.66 -0.95
C GLU A 48 29.41 -34.40 -1.91
N THR A 49 29.92 -35.51 -2.46
CA THR A 49 29.14 -36.33 -3.39
C THR A 49 28.10 -37.12 -2.58
N PRO A 50 26.79 -36.98 -2.88
CA PRO A 50 25.77 -37.73 -2.16
C PRO A 50 25.95 -39.22 -2.38
N GLU A 51 25.69 -40.01 -1.33
CA GLU A 51 25.70 -41.47 -1.40
C GLU A 51 24.65 -42.00 -2.38
N THR A 52 24.90 -43.20 -2.90
CA THR A 52 24.00 -43.83 -3.86
C THR A 52 22.73 -44.29 -3.12
N PRO A 53 21.53 -43.85 -3.52
CA PRO A 53 20.31 -44.27 -2.86
C PRO A 53 20.08 -45.79 -3.04
N GLU A 54 19.56 -46.43 -1.99
CA GLU A 54 19.16 -47.83 -2.04
C GLU A 54 18.04 -48.06 -3.05
N THR A 55 17.94 -49.30 -3.54
CA THR A 55 16.95 -49.68 -4.54
C THR A 55 15.55 -49.69 -3.89
N PRO A 56 14.56 -48.97 -4.43
CA PRO A 56 13.21 -48.97 -3.87
C PRO A 56 12.57 -50.36 -3.93
N GLU A 57 11.82 -50.72 -2.89
CA GLU A 57 10.93 -51.89 -2.94
C GLU A 57 9.84 -51.72 -4.02
N LYS A 58 9.35 -52.84 -4.54
CA LYS A 58 8.33 -52.90 -5.58
C LYS A 58 7.03 -52.24 -5.08
N PRO A 59 6.42 -51.31 -5.85
CA PRO A 59 5.14 -50.73 -5.47
C PRO A 59 4.02 -51.78 -5.43
N ASP A 60 3.11 -51.64 -4.47
CA ASP A 60 1.82 -52.34 -4.46
C ASP A 60 0.97 -51.98 -5.68
N GLU A 61 0.04 -52.88 -6.04
CA GLU A 61 -0.85 -52.74 -7.19
C GLU A 61 -1.73 -51.47 -7.13
N PRO A 62 -2.07 -50.85 -8.28
CA PRO A 62 -2.84 -49.62 -8.31
C PRO A 62 -4.26 -49.84 -7.78
N ARG A 63 -4.64 -49.11 -6.72
CA ARG A 63 -6.05 -48.89 -6.39
C ARG A 63 -6.66 -47.91 -7.40
N GLU A 64 -7.87 -48.21 -7.86
CA GLU A 64 -8.63 -47.40 -8.81
C GLU A 64 -8.74 -45.94 -8.36
N PRO A 65 -8.58 -44.95 -9.27
CA PRO A 65 -8.64 -43.55 -8.89
C PRO A 65 -10.09 -43.06 -8.80
N ARG A 66 -10.52 -42.62 -7.61
CA ARG A 66 -11.46 -41.49 -7.49
C ARG A 66 -10.73 -40.31 -6.88
N ILE A 67 -9.96 -39.68 -7.76
CA ILE A 67 -9.56 -38.27 -7.84
C ILE A 67 -10.08 -37.41 -6.67
N ALA A 68 -9.33 -37.37 -5.58
CA ALA A 68 -9.13 -36.12 -4.87
C ALA A 68 -8.07 -35.37 -5.68
N THR A 69 -8.49 -34.48 -6.57
CA THR A 69 -7.53 -33.60 -7.25
C THR A 69 -6.88 -32.73 -6.19
N ASN A 70 -5.61 -33.04 -5.95
CA ASN A 70 -4.57 -32.09 -5.63
C ASN A 70 -4.91 -30.70 -6.17
N ILE A 71 -4.81 -29.73 -5.27
CA ILE A 71 -4.41 -28.33 -5.49
C ILE A 71 -4.07 -28.09 -6.96
N SER A 72 -5.04 -27.56 -7.71
CA SER A 72 -4.67 -26.79 -8.91
C SER A 72 -3.59 -25.81 -8.45
N PRO A 73 -2.47 -25.59 -9.19
CA PRO A 73 -1.76 -24.34 -8.99
C PRO A 73 -2.85 -23.26 -9.03
N LYS A 74 -2.96 -22.49 -7.94
CA LYS A 74 -3.89 -21.35 -7.89
C LYS A 74 -3.69 -20.66 -9.24
N PRO A 75 -4.72 -20.57 -10.10
CA PRO A 75 -4.55 -19.96 -11.41
C PRO A 75 -3.82 -18.66 -11.15
N ALA A 76 -2.64 -18.48 -11.75
CA ALA A 76 -1.92 -17.22 -11.62
C ALA A 76 -2.96 -16.12 -11.81
N PRO A 77 -3.22 -15.24 -10.82
CA PRO A 77 -4.32 -14.30 -10.95
C PRO A 77 -3.95 -13.32 -12.06
N ALA A 78 -4.31 -13.66 -13.29
CA ALA A 78 -4.12 -12.84 -14.49
C ALA A 78 -5.09 -11.64 -14.50
N SER A 79 -5.62 -11.25 -13.34
CA SER A 79 -6.34 -10.00 -13.13
C SER A 79 -5.90 -9.46 -11.78
N CYS A 80 -4.69 -8.88 -11.78
CA CYS A 80 -4.26 -7.90 -10.79
C CYS A 80 -5.46 -7.17 -10.18
N PRO A 81 -5.71 -7.26 -8.86
CA PRO A 81 -6.80 -6.52 -8.23
C PRO A 81 -6.62 -5.02 -8.48
N LYS A 82 -7.65 -4.38 -9.04
CA LYS A 82 -7.60 -2.96 -9.40
C LYS A 82 -8.69 -2.20 -8.69
N VAL A 83 -8.34 -1.00 -8.24
CA VAL A 83 -9.29 0.05 -7.90
C VAL A 83 -9.25 1.12 -8.99
N LYS A 84 -10.41 1.39 -9.58
CA LYS A 84 -10.63 2.42 -10.58
C LYS A 84 -11.46 3.55 -9.96
N CYS A 85 -10.93 4.75 -10.01
CA CYS A 85 -11.51 5.97 -9.49
C CYS A 85 -12.18 6.72 -10.63
N VAL A 86 -13.51 6.82 -10.57
CA VAL A 86 -14.35 7.50 -11.56
C VAL A 86 -15.10 8.62 -10.88
N THR A 87 -15.26 9.75 -11.56
CA THR A 87 -16.16 10.83 -11.12
C THR A 87 -17.46 10.68 -11.89
N ASP A 88 -18.59 10.54 -11.18
CA ASP A 88 -19.90 10.47 -11.82
C ASP A 88 -20.40 11.84 -12.29
N GLU A 89 -21.54 11.86 -13.00
CA GLU A 89 -22.15 13.08 -13.55
C GLU A 89 -22.49 14.14 -12.48
N ASN A 90 -22.66 13.71 -11.23
CA ASN A 90 -22.93 14.61 -10.10
C ASN A 90 -21.64 15.12 -9.43
N GLY A 91 -20.47 14.85 -10.03
CA GLY A 91 -19.17 15.21 -9.47
C GLY A 91 -18.74 14.33 -8.29
N LYS A 92 -19.45 13.24 -8.01
CA LYS A 92 -19.13 12.35 -6.88
C LYS A 92 -18.11 11.31 -7.30
N ARG A 93 -17.04 11.20 -6.52
CA ARG A 93 -15.97 10.21 -6.74
C ARG A 93 -16.42 8.83 -6.29
N ARG A 94 -16.29 7.85 -7.17
CA ARG A 94 -16.63 6.44 -6.99
C ARG A 94 -15.37 5.59 -7.11
N ALA A 95 -15.27 4.54 -6.30
CA ALA A 95 -14.29 3.48 -6.44
C ALA A 95 -14.99 2.26 -7.05
N MET A 96 -14.44 1.74 -8.14
CA MET A 96 -14.89 0.53 -8.83
C MET A 96 -13.77 -0.51 -8.72
N PHE A 97 -14.13 -1.76 -8.43
CA PHE A 97 -13.17 -2.84 -8.21
C PHE A 97 -13.35 -3.92 -9.28
N THR A 98 -12.25 -4.53 -9.71
CA THR A 98 -12.26 -5.58 -10.75
C THR A 98 -12.63 -6.96 -10.22
N ALA A 99 -12.74 -7.10 -8.90
CA ALA A 99 -13.15 -8.32 -8.20
C ALA A 99 -14.19 -7.95 -7.13
N ASP A 100 -14.93 -8.95 -6.67
CA ASP A 100 -15.68 -8.81 -5.42
C ASP A 100 -14.68 -8.62 -4.29
N VAL A 101 -14.77 -7.50 -3.58
CA VAL A 101 -13.80 -7.09 -2.57
C VAL A 101 -14.48 -7.02 -1.21
N GLN A 102 -13.77 -7.48 -0.18
CA GLN A 102 -14.27 -7.42 1.20
C GLN A 102 -14.56 -5.96 1.63
N PRO A 103 -15.44 -5.71 2.62
CA PRO A 103 -15.80 -4.36 3.05
C PRO A 103 -14.59 -3.45 3.40
N ASP A 104 -13.54 -4.02 4.00
CA ASP A 104 -12.34 -3.28 4.37
C ASP A 104 -11.55 -2.83 3.12
N MET A 105 -11.45 -3.70 2.12
CA MET A 105 -10.84 -3.38 0.83
C MET A 105 -11.61 -2.28 0.10
N TYR A 106 -12.95 -2.30 0.18
CA TYR A 106 -13.80 -1.24 -0.37
C TYR A 106 -13.50 0.12 0.27
N TYR A 107 -13.37 0.16 1.61
CA TYR A 107 -13.01 1.37 2.34
C TYR A 107 -11.62 1.89 1.96
N LEU A 108 -10.62 1.01 1.88
CA LEU A 108 -9.26 1.37 1.50
C LEU A 108 -9.19 1.93 0.07
N GLY A 109 -9.88 1.29 -0.89
CA GLY A 109 -9.96 1.78 -2.26
C GLY A 109 -10.64 3.15 -2.35
N ARG A 110 -11.69 3.41 -1.55
CA ARG A 110 -12.31 4.74 -1.47
C ARG A 110 -11.36 5.80 -0.91
N ASN A 111 -10.57 5.46 0.11
CA ASN A 111 -9.57 6.36 0.66
C ASN A 111 -8.48 6.72 -0.35
N PHE A 112 -8.05 5.75 -1.16
CA PHE A 112 -7.19 6.02 -2.30
C PHE A 112 -7.86 6.99 -3.28
N CYS A 113 -9.07 6.68 -3.75
CA CYS A 113 -9.78 7.51 -4.73
C CYS A 113 -10.10 8.93 -4.24
N ALA A 114 -10.24 9.16 -2.93
CA ALA A 114 -10.42 10.49 -2.36
C ALA A 114 -9.17 11.38 -2.49
N THR A 115 -8.00 10.78 -2.64
CA THR A 115 -6.69 11.48 -2.75
C THR A 115 -6.08 11.44 -4.15
N ALA A 116 -6.64 10.63 -5.05
CA ALA A 116 -6.26 10.59 -6.45
C ALA A 116 -6.69 11.88 -7.19
N PRO A 117 -6.01 12.22 -8.30
CA PRO A 117 -6.49 13.25 -9.25
C PRO A 117 -7.99 13.12 -9.54
N LYS A 118 -8.73 14.24 -9.55
CA LYS A 118 -10.21 14.25 -9.62
C LYS A 118 -10.74 14.50 -11.03
N ASP A 119 -9.94 15.17 -11.83
CA ASP A 119 -10.15 15.58 -13.22
C ASP A 119 -9.96 14.43 -14.21
N VAL A 120 -9.29 13.36 -13.78
CA VAL A 120 -9.02 12.18 -14.61
C VAL A 120 -9.46 10.89 -13.94
N GLU A 121 -9.72 9.89 -14.76
CA GLU A 121 -9.87 8.51 -14.31
C GLU A 121 -8.53 7.99 -13.82
N VAL A 122 -8.51 7.40 -12.62
CA VAL A 122 -7.28 6.86 -12.03
C VAL A 122 -7.48 5.38 -11.70
N THR A 123 -6.58 4.53 -12.18
CA THR A 123 -6.56 3.11 -11.88
C THR A 123 -5.28 2.80 -11.12
N ALA A 124 -5.39 2.07 -10.01
CA ALA A 124 -4.27 1.44 -9.32
C ALA A 124 -4.43 -0.08 -9.41
N CYS A 125 -3.41 -0.75 -9.93
CA CYS A 125 -3.36 -2.20 -10.10
C CYS A 125 -2.26 -2.77 -9.20
N CYS A 126 -2.63 -3.65 -8.27
CA CYS A 126 -1.74 -4.38 -7.37
C CYS A 126 -1.20 -5.65 -8.06
N LEU A 127 0.00 -5.57 -8.63
CA LEU A 127 0.67 -6.68 -9.30
C LEU A 127 1.56 -7.44 -8.32
N ALA A 128 1.14 -8.63 -7.90
CA ALA A 128 2.00 -9.56 -7.16
C ALA A 128 3.11 -10.12 -8.08
N LYS A 129 4.29 -10.33 -7.50
CA LYS A 129 5.46 -10.92 -8.15
C LYS A 129 5.78 -12.30 -7.55
N GLU A 130 6.67 -13.03 -8.21
CA GLU A 130 7.09 -14.39 -7.81
C GLU A 130 7.94 -14.42 -6.53
N ASP A 131 8.53 -13.30 -6.13
CA ASP A 131 9.42 -13.14 -4.98
C ASP A 131 8.70 -12.64 -3.71
N ASP A 132 7.38 -12.91 -3.60
CA ASP A 132 6.49 -12.40 -2.55
C ASP A 132 6.47 -10.86 -2.42
N THR A 133 6.97 -10.15 -3.43
CA THR A 133 6.85 -8.68 -3.51
C THR A 133 5.68 -8.26 -4.40
N TYR A 134 5.34 -6.98 -4.38
CA TYR A 134 4.33 -6.43 -5.28
C TYR A 134 4.72 -5.07 -5.84
N GLN A 135 4.09 -4.73 -6.96
CA GLN A 135 4.19 -3.42 -7.59
C GLN A 135 2.80 -2.81 -7.77
N ILE A 136 2.69 -1.49 -7.61
CA ILE A 136 1.45 -0.75 -7.93
C ILE A 136 1.62 -0.05 -9.27
N LEU A 137 0.81 -0.44 -10.24
CA LEU A 137 0.77 0.17 -11.57
C LEU A 137 -0.35 1.21 -11.62
N TYR A 138 -0.01 2.42 -12.06
CA TYR A 138 -0.97 3.51 -12.27
C TYR A 138 -1.09 3.84 -13.75
N ASN A 139 -2.28 4.26 -14.18
CA ASN A 139 -2.48 4.83 -15.52
C ASN A 139 -2.07 6.32 -15.61
N VAL A 140 -1.95 7.00 -14.47
CA VAL A 140 -1.53 8.41 -14.38
C VAL A 140 -0.57 8.61 -13.22
N GLN A 141 0.15 9.74 -13.23
CA GLN A 141 0.97 10.12 -12.08
C GLN A 141 0.08 10.46 -10.88
N VAL A 142 0.48 10.00 -9.69
CA VAL A 142 -0.25 10.22 -8.44
C VAL A 142 0.65 10.89 -7.39
N SER A 143 0.02 11.58 -6.43
CA SER A 143 0.75 12.19 -5.31
C SER A 143 1.34 11.12 -4.37
N LYS A 144 2.35 11.49 -3.56
CA LYS A 144 2.90 10.62 -2.51
C LYS A 144 1.82 10.12 -1.54
N LYS A 145 0.86 10.98 -1.19
CA LYS A 145 -0.28 10.66 -0.31
C LYS A 145 -1.19 9.62 -0.95
N ALA A 146 -1.52 9.80 -2.23
CA ALA A 146 -2.32 8.82 -2.98
C ALA A 146 -1.59 7.49 -3.10
N HIS A 147 -0.28 7.51 -3.39
CA HIS A 147 0.53 6.30 -3.43
C HIS A 147 0.53 5.55 -2.10
N TRP A 148 0.68 6.25 -0.98
CA TRP A 148 0.62 5.63 0.35
C TRP A 148 -0.74 4.97 0.62
N LYS A 149 -1.85 5.62 0.23
CA LYS A 149 -3.20 5.02 0.35
C LYS A 149 -3.39 3.81 -0.57
N ALA A 150 -2.85 3.86 -1.78
CA ALA A 150 -2.85 2.70 -2.67
C ALA A 150 -2.03 1.54 -2.10
N LYS A 151 -0.92 1.81 -1.41
CA LYS A 151 -0.12 0.80 -0.70
C LYS A 151 -0.97 0.04 0.31
N GLN A 152 -1.71 0.77 1.15
CA GLN A 152 -2.62 0.16 2.14
C GLN A 152 -3.68 -0.73 1.47
N PHE A 153 -4.28 -0.25 0.38
CA PHE A 153 -5.22 -1.06 -0.40
C PHE A 153 -4.56 -2.34 -0.97
N CYS A 154 -3.36 -2.21 -1.55
CA CYS A 154 -2.68 -3.33 -2.20
C CYS A 154 -2.15 -4.37 -1.21
N THR A 155 -1.67 -3.98 -0.04
CA THR A 155 -1.25 -4.96 0.98
C THR A 155 -2.44 -5.80 1.44
N CYS A 156 -3.58 -5.16 1.70
CA CYS A 156 -4.81 -5.84 2.11
C CYS A 156 -5.38 -6.76 1.01
N VAL A 157 -5.47 -6.29 -0.24
CA VAL A 157 -6.05 -7.09 -1.33
C VAL A 157 -5.17 -8.27 -1.78
N LEU A 158 -3.87 -8.18 -1.49
CA LEU A 158 -2.90 -9.26 -1.74
C LEU A 158 -2.70 -10.16 -0.51
N GLU A 159 -3.40 -9.89 0.60
CA GLU A 159 -3.29 -10.65 1.85
C GLU A 159 -1.84 -10.69 2.39
N LEU A 160 -1.13 -9.56 2.31
CA LEU A 160 0.27 -9.40 2.73
C LEU A 160 0.41 -8.74 4.12
N ASP A 161 -0.70 -8.60 4.86
CA ASP A 161 -0.79 -7.97 6.19
C ASP A 161 -0.52 -8.97 7.32
#